data_AF-A0A0G4MPY8-F1
#
_entry.id   AF-A0A0G4MPY8-F1
#
_cell.length_a   1.000
_cell.length_b   1.000
_cell.length_c   1.000
_cell.angle_alpha   90.00
_cell.angle_beta   90.00
_cell.angle_gamma   90.00
#
_symmetry.space_group_name_H-M   'P 1'
#
loop_
_entity.id
_entity.type
_entity.pdbx_description
1 polymer ?
#
loop_
_entity_poly.entity_id
_entity_poly.type
_entity_poly.pdbx_seq_one_letter_code
_entity_poly.pdbx_strand_id
1 'polypeptide(L)'
;VRWFLVTVRAFTAFLILHGLLFVLLVAFQCMPVSSVWDRSNDNRTCINMTAVGYAGAAFSIIEDLVIMALPIPELLKLQLTKKKKIALAIIFSLGS
;
A
#
# COMPACT_ATOMS: atom_id res chain seq x y z
N VAL A 1 17.19 -2.24 17.69
CA VAL A 1 16.99 -0.90 17.08
C VAL A 1 17.40 -0.81 15.61
N ARG A 2 18.64 -1.20 15.21
CA ARG A 2 19.09 -1.07 13.80
C ARG A 2 18.26 -1.90 12.80
N TRP A 3 17.90 -3.14 13.13
CA TRP A 3 17.02 -3.98 12.31
C TRP A 3 15.64 -3.36 12.10
N PHE A 4 15.02 -2.80 13.15
CA PHE A 4 13.73 -2.13 13.06
C PHE A 4 13.75 -0.94 12.08
N LEU A 5 14.78 -0.10 12.18
CA LEU A 5 14.96 1.03 11.27
C LEU A 5 15.16 0.60 9.81
N VAL A 6 15.84 -0.53 9.58
CA VAL A 6 16.00 -1.10 8.24
C VAL A 6 14.67 -1.62 7.70
N THR A 7 13.89 -2.35 8.52
CA THR A 7 12.55 -2.82 8.15
C THR A 7 11.62 -1.67 7.79
N VAL A 8 11.57 -0.62 8.62
CA VAL A 8 10.73 0.56 8.36
C VAL A 8 11.15 1.24 7.07
N ARG A 9 12.44 1.53 6.89
CA ARG A 9 12.94 2.21 5.68
C ARG A 9 12.69 1.40 4.42
N ALA A 10 12.89 0.08 4.47
CA ALA A 10 12.61 -0.81 3.36
C ALA A 10 11.11 -0.81 3.00
N PHE A 11 10.25 -0.87 4.01
CA PHE A 11 8.80 -0.83 3.80
C PHE A 11 8.32 0.52 3.27
N THR A 12 8.81 1.64 3.79
CA THR A 12 8.51 2.97 3.25
C THR A 12 8.96 3.11 1.80
N ALA A 13 10.15 2.61 1.44
CA ALA A 13 10.62 2.61 0.06
C ALA A 13 9.72 1.75 -0.85
N PHE A 14 9.24 0.61 -0.35
CA PHE A 14 8.29 -0.24 -1.06
C PHE A 14 6.97 0.50 -1.34
N LEU A 15 6.39 1.19 -0.35
CA LEU A 15 5.16 1.97 -0.54
C LEU A 15 5.31 3.05 -1.61
N ILE A 16 6.43 3.78 -1.59
CA ILE A 16 6.72 4.82 -2.57
C ILE A 16 6.82 4.22 -3.98
N LEU A 17 7.52 3.09 -4.11
CA LEU A 17 7.69 2.42 -5.40
C LEU A 17 6.36 1.88 -5.92
N HIS A 18 5.57 1.22 -5.07
CA HIS A 18 4.25 0.71 -5.43
C HIS A 18 3.33 1.85 -5.89
N GLY A 19 3.26 2.95 -5.13
CA GLY A 19 2.49 4.14 -5.51
C GLY A 19 2.93 4.75 -6.84
N LEU A 20 4.24 4.87 -7.07
CA LEU A 20 4.79 5.38 -8.32
C LEU A 20 4.39 4.50 -9.51
N LEU A 21 4.53 3.18 -9.37
CA LEU A 21 4.14 2.21 -10.41
C LEU A 21 2.65 2.26 -10.69
N PHE A 22 1.82 2.41 -9.65
CA PHE A 22 0.38 2.51 -9.80
C PHE A 22 -0.02 3.79 -10.55
N VAL A 23 0.59 4.93 -10.23
CA VAL A 23 0.38 6.20 -10.95
C VAL A 23 0.77 6.06 -12.42
N LEU A 24 1.92 5.42 -12.71
CA LEU A 24 2.34 5.17 -14.09
C LEU A 24 1.39 4.22 -14.82
N LEU A 25 0.91 3.17 -14.18
CA LEU A 25 -0.09 2.25 -14.76
C LEU A 25 -1.38 2.96 -15.14
N VAL A 26 -1.87 3.85 -14.28
CA VAL A 26 -3.09 4.63 -14.54
C VAL A 26 -2.84 5.68 -15.63
N ALA A 27 -1.70 6.38 -15.59
CA ALA A 27 -1.34 7.37 -16.61
C ALA A 27 -1.16 6.75 -18.00
N PHE A 28 -0.60 5.53 -18.06
CA PHE A 28 -0.35 4.77 -19.29
C PHE A 28 -1.31 3.57 -19.43
N GLN A 29 -2.56 3.74 -19.01
CA GLN A 29 -3.56 2.66 -19.04
C GLN A 29 -3.90 2.16 -20.45
N CYS A 30 -3.61 2.93 -21.49
CA CYS A 30 -3.81 2.54 -22.88
C CYS A 30 -2.56 2.87 -23.71
N MET A 31 -2.26 2.01 -24.69
CA MET A 31 -1.32 2.30 -25.76
C MET A 31 -2.05 2.32 -27.11
N PRO A 32 -1.94 3.41 -27.89
CA PRO A 32 -1.36 4.71 -27.51
C PRO A 32 -2.19 5.43 -26.43
N VAL A 33 -1.56 6.33 -25.66
CA VAL A 33 -2.23 7.09 -24.57
C VAL A 33 -3.39 7.94 -25.10
N SER A 34 -3.35 8.37 -26.37
CA SER A 34 -4.45 9.07 -27.02
C SER A 34 -5.75 8.27 -27.03
N SER A 35 -5.68 6.93 -27.00
CA SER A 35 -6.86 6.06 -26.98
C SER A 35 -7.62 6.07 -25.65
N VAL A 36 -7.09 6.73 -24.60
CA VAL A 36 -7.83 6.97 -23.36
C VAL A 36 -9.06 7.85 -23.61
N TRP A 37 -8.89 8.91 -24.42
CA TRP A 37 -9.94 9.88 -24.74
C TRP A 37 -10.57 9.59 -26.10
N ASP A 38 -9.77 9.15 -27.08
CA ASP A 38 -10.24 8.84 -28.43
C ASP A 38 -10.43 7.34 -28.65
N ARG A 39 -11.68 6.91 -28.47
CA ARG A 39 -12.11 5.51 -28.64
C ARG A 39 -12.30 5.09 -30.10
N SER A 40 -12.03 5.97 -31.06
CA SER A 40 -12.17 5.64 -32.50
C SER A 40 -11.03 4.76 -33.03
N ASN A 41 -9.97 4.57 -32.25
CA ASN A 41 -8.83 3.74 -32.64
C ASN A 41 -9.12 2.25 -32.39
N ASP A 42 -9.20 1.47 -33.47
CA ASP A 42 -9.43 0.01 -33.41
C ASP A 42 -8.19 -0.76 -32.95
N ASN A 43 -6.97 -0.25 -33.17
CA ASN A 43 -5.72 -0.89 -32.73
C ASN A 43 -5.32 -0.50 -31.30
N ARG A 44 -6.27 -0.18 -30.42
CA ARG A 44 -5.98 0.21 -29.04
C ARG A 44 -5.74 -1.03 -28.17
N THR A 45 -4.71 -0.98 -27.33
CA THR A 45 -4.52 -1.96 -26.25
C THR A 45 -4.62 -1.25 -24.92
N CYS A 46 -5.69 -1.51 -24.16
CA CYS A 46 -5.94 -0.92 -22.85
C CYS A 46 -5.92 -2.00 -21.77
N ILE A 47 -5.39 -1.66 -20.60
CA ILE A 47 -5.46 -2.52 -19.42
C ILE A 47 -6.85 -2.48 -18.81
N ASN A 48 -7.25 -3.58 -18.16
CA ASN A 48 -8.53 -3.64 -17.47
C ASN A 48 -8.46 -2.84 -16.15
N MET A 49 -9.03 -1.64 -16.17
CA MET A 49 -9.05 -0.74 -15.00
C MET A 49 -9.77 -1.33 -13.78
N THR A 50 -10.75 -2.21 -14.00
CA THR A 50 -11.42 -2.92 -12.90
C THR A 50 -10.46 -3.89 -12.22
N ALA A 51 -9.66 -4.63 -13.00
CA ALA A 51 -8.64 -5.53 -12.44
C ALA A 51 -7.54 -4.74 -11.70
N VAL A 52 -7.11 -3.61 -12.26
CA VAL A 52 -6.15 -2.70 -11.61
C VAL A 52 -6.71 -2.15 -10.31
N GLY A 53 -7.99 -1.75 -10.30
CA GLY A 53 -8.67 -1.27 -9.09
C GLY A 53 -8.75 -2.32 -7.99
N TYR A 54 -9.12 -3.57 -8.32
CA TYR A 54 -9.13 -4.67 -7.35
C TYR A 54 -7.73 -4.98 -6.81
N ALA A 55 -6.71 -4.99 -7.68
CA ALA A 55 -5.33 -5.21 -7.26
C ALA A 55 -4.87 -4.08 -6.32
N GLY A 56 -5.12 -2.82 -6.68
CA GLY A 56 -4.79 -1.66 -5.85
C GLY A 56 -5.46 -1.71 -4.47
N ALA A 57 -6.76 -2.02 -4.43
CA ALA A 57 -7.49 -2.17 -3.17
C ALA A 57 -6.93 -3.29 -2.29
N ALA A 58 -6.58 -4.44 -2.88
CA ALA A 58 -5.95 -5.54 -2.15
C ALA A 58 -4.59 -5.14 -1.57
N PHE A 59 -3.74 -4.46 -2.36
CA PHE A 59 -2.44 -3.98 -1.89
C PHE A 59 -2.58 -2.96 -0.77
N SER A 60 -3.49 -1.99 -0.89
CA SER A 60 -3.72 -0.99 0.16
C SER A 60 -4.12 -1.64 1.49
N ILE A 61 -5.04 -2.62 1.48
CA ILE A 61 -5.42 -3.36 2.70
C ILE A 61 -4.22 -4.08 3.31
N ILE A 62 -3.40 -4.74 2.48
CA ILE A 62 -2.20 -5.45 2.94
C ILE A 62 -1.20 -4.47 3.55
N GLU A 63 -0.96 -3.33 2.91
CA GLU A 63 -0.06 -2.29 3.39
C GLU A 63 -0.50 -1.75 4.75
N ASP A 64 -1.78 -1.47 4.92
CA ASP A 64 -2.36 -1.02 6.19
C ASP A 64 -2.16 -2.05 7.31
N LEU A 65 -2.41 -3.33 7.04
CA LEU A 65 -2.19 -4.42 8.00
C LEU A 65 -0.71 -4.54 8.39
N VAL A 66 0.21 -4.35 7.44
CA VAL A 66 1.65 -4.39 7.72
C VAL A 66 2.07 -3.20 8.57
N ILE A 67 1.58 -1.99 8.29
CA ILE A 67 1.83 -0.78 9.10
C ILE A 67 1.32 -0.99 10.53
N MET A 68 0.12 -1.54 10.67
CA MET A 68 -0.49 -1.85 11.95
C MET A 68 0.32 -2.88 12.75
N ALA A 69 0.90 -3.87 12.06
CA ALA A 69 1.70 -4.92 12.68
C ALA A 69 3.13 -4.48 13.04
N LEU A 70 3.71 -3.52 12.31
CA LEU A 70 5.11 -3.11 12.43
C LEU A 70 5.57 -2.70 13.84
N PRO A 71 4.78 -1.98 14.67
CA PRO A 71 5.19 -1.61 16.02
C PRO A 71 4.93 -2.72 17.07
N ILE A 72 4.11 -3.73 16.76
CA ILE A 72 3.74 -4.80 17.72
C ILE A 72 4.97 -5.55 18.26
N PRO A 73 5.94 -5.98 17.44
CA PRO A 73 7.14 -6.67 17.93
C PRO A 73 8.01 -5.82 18.85
N GLU A 74 8.14 -4.51 18.60
CA GLU A 74 8.90 -3.61 19.47
C GLU A 74 8.15 -3.32 20.77
N LEU A 75 6.81 -3.21 20.72
CA LEU A 75 5.96 -3.08 21.90
C LEU A 75 5.98 -4.32 22.79
N LEU A 76 6.15 -5.51 22.22
CA LEU A 76 6.29 -6.76 22.98
C LEU A 76 7.66 -6.90 23.66
N LYS A 77 8.71 -6.30 23.10
CA LYS A 77 10.05 -6.27 23.70
C LYS A 77 10.16 -5.25 24.83
N LEU A 78 9.35 -4.20 24.79
CA LEU A 78 9.29 -3.19 25.84
C LEU A 78 8.38 -3.72 26.97
N GLN A 79 8.86 -3.70 28.22
CA GLN A 79 8.12 -4.13 29.43
C GLN A 79 6.92 -3.21 29.71
N LEU A 80 5.93 -3.20 28.83
CA LEU A 80 4.75 -2.37 28.91
C LEU A 80 3.68 -3.10 29.74
N THR A 81 3.17 -2.42 30.77
CA THR A 81 2.04 -2.88 31.58
C THR A 81 0.85 -3.23 30.67
N LYS A 82 0.13 -4.33 30.96
CA LYS A 82 -1.00 -4.87 30.15
C LYS A 82 -1.99 -3.79 29.67
N LYS A 83 -2.24 -2.74 30.45
CA LYS A 83 -3.05 -1.57 30.07
C LYS A 83 -2.56 -0.85 28.81
N LYS A 84 -1.25 -0.63 28.65
CA LYS A 84 -0.67 0.03 27.47
C LYS A 84 -0.78 -0.84 26.21
N LYS A 85 -0.66 -2.17 26.36
CA LYS A 85 -0.85 -3.13 25.26
C LYS A 85 -2.27 -3.11 24.70
N ILE A 86 -3.27 -3.03 25.59
CA ILE A 86 -4.69 -2.91 25.20
C ILE A 86 -4.97 -1.54 24.56
N ALA A 87 -4.46 -0.45 25.14
CA ALA A 87 -4.62 0.89 24.56
C ALA A 87 -4.05 0.98 23.14
N LEU A 88 -2.88 0.37 22.89
CA LEU A 88 -2.29 0.29 21.56
C LEU A 88 -3.11 -0.56 20.59
N ALA A 89 -3.60 -1.72 21.01
CA ALA A 89 -4.49 -2.54 20.18
C ALA A 89 -5.75 -1.75 19.77
N ILE A 90 -6.33 -0.97 20.69
CA ILE A 90 -7.49 -0.09 20.43
C ILE A 90 -7.11 1.04 19.47
N ILE A 91 -6.01 1.76 19.69
CA ILE A 91 -5.58 2.86 18.81
C ILE A 91 -5.30 2.36 17.39
N PHE A 92 -4.67 1.19 17.25
CA PHE A 92 -4.42 0.59 15.94
C PHE A 92 -5.69 0.09 15.27
N SER A 93 -6.68 -0.42 16.01
CA SER A 93 -7.96 -0.85 15.43
C SER A 93 -8.90 0.31 15.11
N LEU A 94 -8.65 1.50 15.68
CA LEU A 94 -9.27 2.77 15.28
C LEU A 94 -8.56 3.43 14.09
N GLY A 95 -7.51 2.80 13.54
CA GLY A 95 -6.83 3.25 12.33
C GLY A 95 -7.68 2.99 11.08
N SER A 96 -8.50 3.98 10.73
CA SER A 96 -9.07 4.24 9.41
C SER A 96 -9.34 5.74 9.29
#